data_AF-A0A965UC20-F1
#
_entry.id   AF-A0A965UC20-F1
#
_cell.length_a   1.000
_cell.length_b   1.000
_cell.length_c   1.000
_cell.angle_alpha   90.00
_cell.angle_beta   90.00
_cell.angle_gamma   90.00
#
_symmetry.space_group_name_H-M   'P 1'
#
loop_
_entity.id
_entity.type
_entity.pdbx_description
1 polymer ?
#
loop_
_entity_poly.entity_id
_entity_poly.type
_entity_poly.pdbx_seq_one_letter_code
_entity_poly.pdbx_strand_id
1 'polypeptide(L)' 'MKIKRKNEMKVTLFIMVFVMTFVVTFVSVSINYAFQPGFLMKWINSWGLAYIVALPVVMIIMPVIKKFLARHIID' A
#
# COMPACT_ATOMS: atom_id res chain seq x y z
N MET A 1 -20.85 -2.86 11.72
CA MET A 1 -19.77 -3.02 12.73
C MET A 1 -19.31 -1.64 13.18
N LYS A 2 -19.36 -1.32 14.48
CA LYS A 2 -18.82 -0.05 15.02
C LYS A 2 -17.36 -0.27 15.42
N ILE A 3 -16.41 0.35 14.73
CA ILE A 3 -14.98 0.28 15.06
C ILE A 3 -14.72 1.24 16.23
N LYS A 4 -13.98 0.82 17.26
CA LYS A 4 -13.57 1.70 18.37
C LYS A 4 -12.58 2.76 17.86
N ARG A 5 -12.77 4.02 18.25
CA ARG A 5 -11.96 5.21 17.85
C ARG A 5 -10.44 5.02 17.97
N LYS A 6 -9.98 4.27 18.98
CA LYS A 6 -8.56 3.94 19.19
C LYS A 6 -7.92 3.15 18.04
N ASN A 7 -8.71 2.38 17.28
CA ASN A 7 -8.23 1.53 16.19
C ASN A 7 -8.57 2.09 14.80
N GLU A 8 -9.39 3.13 14.72
CA GLU A 8 -9.84 3.71 13.44
C GLU A 8 -8.65 4.01 12.54
N MET A 9 -7.64 4.72 13.04
CA MET A 9 -6.47 5.10 12.25
C MET A 9 -5.68 3.89 11.72
N LYS A 10 -5.56 2.81 12.52
CA LYS A 10 -4.86 1.59 12.09
C LYS A 10 -5.64 0.86 11.00
N VAL A 11 -6.95 0.75 11.17
CA VAL A 11 -7.84 0.10 10.19
C VAL A 11 -7.89 0.91 8.89
N THR A 12 -7.99 2.24 8.98
CA THR A 12 -7.95 3.13 7.82
C THR A 12 -6.63 2.99 7.06
N LEU A 13 -5.48 3.01 7.75
CA LEU A 13 -4.18 2.81 7.13
C LEU A 13 -4.08 1.44 6.42
N PHE A 14 -4.54 0.38 7.08
CA PHE A 14 -4.53 -0.96 6.50
C PHE A 14 -5.37 -1.05 5.22
N ILE A 15 -6.60 -0.52 5.26
CA ILE A 15 -7.49 -0.48 4.09
C ILE A 15 -6.88 0.38 2.97
N MET A 16 -6.30 1.53 3.30
CA MET A 16 -5.65 2.38 2.30
C MET A 16 -4.49 1.67 1.63
N VAL A 17 -3.60 1.02 2.39
CA VAL A 17 -2.48 0.26 1.81
C VAL A 17 -3.00 -0.87 0.91
N PHE A 18 -4.00 -1.62 1.36
CA PHE A 18 -4.61 -2.69 0.58
C PHE A 18 -5.20 -2.19 -0.76
N VAL A 19 -6.01 -1.12 -0.72
CA VAL A 19 -6.66 -0.56 -1.90
C VAL A 19 -5.62 0.06 -2.84
N MET A 20 -4.65 0.79 -2.32
CA MET A 20 -3.61 1.42 -3.13
C MET A 20 -2.75 0.38 -3.85
N THR A 21 -2.28 -0.66 -3.16
CA THR A 21 -1.48 -1.71 -3.81
C THR A 21 -2.31 -2.46 -4.85
N PHE A 22 -3.58 -2.72 -4.58
CA PHE A 22 -4.50 -3.37 -5.52
C PHE A 22 -4.66 -2.57 -6.82
N VAL A 23 -4.96 -1.27 -6.71
CA VAL A 23 -5.15 -0.40 -7.87
C VAL A 23 -3.85 -0.18 -8.64
N VAL A 24 -2.75 0.13 -7.94
CA VAL A 24 -1.45 0.39 -8.58
C VAL A 24 -0.94 -0.84 -9.34
N THR A 25 -1.03 -2.03 -8.74
CA THR A 25 -0.61 -3.27 -9.39
C THR A 25 -1.52 -3.63 -10.56
N PHE A 26 -2.83 -3.37 -10.45
CA PHE A 26 -3.76 -3.59 -11.56
C PHE A 26 -3.41 -2.72 -12.77
N VAL A 27 -3.22 -1.42 -12.56
CA VAL A 27 -2.85 -0.48 -13.63
C VAL A 27 -1.49 -0.86 -14.22
N SER A 28 -0.50 -1.15 -13.38
CA SER A 28 0.84 -1.52 -13.84
C SER A 28 0.83 -2.80 -14.68
N VAL A 29 0.15 -3.86 -14.23
CA VAL A 29 0.07 -5.11 -14.98
C VAL A 29 -0.76 -4.93 -16.25
N SER A 30 -1.82 -4.11 -16.23
CA SER A 30 -2.63 -3.80 -17.42
C SER A 30 -1.81 -3.12 -18.51
N ILE A 31 -0.95 -2.17 -18.14
CA ILE A 31 -0.07 -1.44 -19.08
C ILE A 31 1.03 -2.36 -19.61
N ASN A 32 1.66 -3.17 -18.75
CA ASN A 32 2.85 -3.95 -19.12
C ASN A 32 2.52 -5.29 -19.81
N TYR A 33 1.41 -5.93 -19.46
CA TYR A 33 1.07 -7.27 -19.95
C TYR A 33 -0.16 -7.31 -20.86
N ALA A 34 -0.91 -6.22 -20.96
CA ALA A 34 -2.23 -6.17 -21.59
C ALA A 34 -3.19 -7.27 -21.07
N PHE A 35 -4.40 -7.34 -21.62
CA PHE A 35 -5.40 -8.32 -21.21
C PHE A 35 -5.23 -9.67 -21.93
N GLN A 36 -4.05 -10.27 -21.81
CA GLN A 36 -3.74 -11.59 -22.38
C GLN A 36 -4.20 -12.73 -21.46
N PRO A 37 -4.30 -13.98 -21.97
CA PRO A 37 -4.57 -15.15 -21.14
C PRO A 37 -3.57 -15.25 -19.96
N GLY A 38 -4.09 -15.39 -18.74
CA GLY A 38 -3.29 -15.40 -17.51
C GLY A 38 -3.04 -14.03 -16.89
N PHE A 39 -3.60 -12.95 -17.44
CA PHE A 39 -3.55 -11.59 -16.88
C PHE A 39 -3.94 -11.56 -15.40
N LEU A 40 -5.11 -12.13 -15.05
CA LEU A 40 -5.62 -12.14 -13.67
C LEU A 40 -4.66 -12.85 -12.72
N MET A 41 -4.08 -13.98 -13.14
CA MET A 41 -3.12 -14.73 -12.32
C MET A 41 -1.83 -13.92 -12.10
N LYS A 42 -1.31 -13.27 -13.16
CA LYS A 42 -0.13 -12.40 -13.04
C LYS A 42 -0.41 -11.20 -12.15
N TRP A 43 -1.57 -10.59 -12.28
CA TRP A 43 -1.97 -9.46 -11.46
C TRP A 43 -2.09 -9.84 -9.99
N ILE A 44 -2.80 -10.92 -9.65
CA ILE A 44 -2.94 -11.37 -8.26
C ILE A 44 -1.57 -11.71 -7.64
N ASN A 45 -0.69 -12.38 -8.39
CA ASN A 45 0.68 -12.67 -7.93
C ASN A 45 1.49 -11.39 -7.68
N SER A 46 1.44 -10.44 -8.62
CA SER A 46 2.13 -9.15 -8.50
C SER A 46 1.58 -8.33 -7.32
N TRP A 47 0.25 -8.30 -7.16
CA TRP A 47 -0.44 -7.64 -6.07
C TRP A 47 -0.07 -8.22 -4.71
N GLY A 48 -0.10 -9.55 -4.57
CA GLY A 48 0.24 -10.23 -3.33
C GLY A 48 1.66 -9.92 -2.87
N LEU A 49 2.63 -9.96 -3.80
CA LEU A 49 4.01 -9.56 -3.51
C LEU A 49 4.11 -8.08 -3.11
N ALA A 50 3.48 -7.18 -3.87
CA ALA A 50 3.49 -5.76 -3.57
C ALA A 50 2.91 -5.44 -2.18
N TYR A 51 1.81 -6.11 -1.81
CA TYR A 51 1.16 -5.92 -0.52
C TYR A 51 2.02 -6.41 0.65
N ILE A 52 2.62 -7.61 0.53
CA ILE A 52 3.52 -8.18 1.56
C ILE A 52 4.73 -7.28 1.79
N VAL A 53 5.26 -6.66 0.73
CA VAL A 53 6.41 -5.75 0.81
C VAL A 53 6.01 -4.35 1.31
N ALA A 54 4.84 -3.84 0.91
CA ALA A 54 4.41 -2.49 1.28
C ALA A 54 4.24 -2.31 2.80
N LEU A 55 3.70 -3.30 3.50
CA LEU A 55 3.51 -3.25 4.96
C LEU A 55 4.81 -2.99 5.75
N PRO A 56 5.88 -3.82 5.63
CA PRO A 56 7.14 -3.57 6.33
C PRO A 56 7.82 -2.29 5.87
N VAL A 57 7.73 -1.95 4.58
CA VAL A 57 8.28 -0.69 4.04
C VAL A 57 7.64 0.51 4.74
N VAL A 58 6.31 0.57 4.84
CA VAL A 58 5.63 1.68 5.53
C VAL A 58 6.02 1.74 7.00
N MET A 59 6.14 0.60 7.70
CA MET A 59 6.55 0.57 9.10
C MET A 59 7.95 1.14 9.33
N ILE A 60 8.88 0.89 8.40
CA ILE A 60 10.27 1.36 8.50
C ILE A 60 10.41 2.80 7.99
N ILE A 61 9.76 3.15 6.89
CA ILE A 61 9.91 4.45 6.22
C ILE A 61 9.16 5.55 6.95
N MET A 62 7.98 5.28 7.52
CA MET A 62 7.19 6.27 8.26
C MET A 62 7.97 6.98 9.39
N PRO A 63 8.68 6.29 10.31
CA PRO A 63 9.47 6.98 11.33
C PRO A 63 10.68 7.73 10.75
N VAL A 64 11.28 7.26 9.66
CA VAL A 64 12.38 7.96 8.97
C VAL A 64 11.89 9.27 8.38
N ILE A 65 10.77 9.26 7.65
CA ILE A 65 10.14 10.46 7.11
C ILE A 65 9.78 11.43 8.24
N LYS A 66 9.16 10.96 9.32
CA LYS A 66 8.83 11.80 10.48
C LYS A 66 10.06 12.48 11.09
N LYS A 67 11.16 11.75 11.28
CA LYS A 67 12.42 12.32 11.78
C LYS A 67 13.03 13.33 10.82
N PHE A 68 12.94 13.07 9.51
CA PHE A 68 13.43 13.98 8.49
C PHE A 68 12.63 15.28 8.46
N LEU A 69 11.30 15.19 8.44
CA LEU A 69 10.40 16.34 8.44
C LEU A 69 10.54 17.16 9.72
N ALA A 70 10.63 16.53 10.89
CA ALA A 70 10.81 17.22 12.16
C ALA A 70 12.12 18.05 12.24
N ARG A 71 13.11 17.76 11.38
CA ARG A 71 14.34 18.57 11.29
C ARG A 71 14.23 19.75 10.33
N HIS A 72 13.28 19.72 9.39
CA HIS A 72 13.16 20.72 8.33
C HIS A 72 11.91 21.60 8.46
N ILE A 73 10.90 21.14 9.20
CA ILE A 73 9.71 21.91 9.53
C ILE A 73 9.95 22.49 10.92
N ILE A 74 10.20 23.80 10.96
CA ILE A 74 10.21 24.63 12.17
C ILE A 74 8.90 25.40 12.11
N ASP A 75 8.02 25.19 13.09
CA ASP A 75 6.89 26.09 13.36
C ASP A 75 7.40 27.35 14.09
#